data_AF-A0A965KPA7-F1
#
_entry.id   AF-A0A965KPA7-F1
#
_cell.length_a   1.000
_cell.length_b   1.000
_cell.length_c   1.000
_cell.angle_alpha   90.00
_cell.angle_beta   90.00
_cell.angle_gamma   90.00
#
_symmetry.space_group_name_H-M   'P 1'
#
loop_
_entity.id
_entity.type
_entity.pdbx_description
1 polymer ?
#
loop_
_entity_poly.entity_id
_entity_poly.type
_entity_poly.pdbx_seq_one_letter_code
_entity_poly.pdbx_strand_id
1 'polypeptide(L)' 'MSSPEILVLYYSRHGATQKLARLITEGIESVSGIGARIRTV' A
#
# COMPACT_ATOMS: atom_id res chain seq x y z
N MET A 1 -21.30 1.03 -5.09
CA MET A 1 -20.70 0.32 -3.95
C MET A 1 -19.29 0.84 -3.77
N SER A 2 -18.86 1.17 -2.55
CA SER A 2 -17.48 1.57 -2.29
C SER A 2 -16.58 0.35 -2.36
N SER A 3 -15.68 0.31 -3.33
CA SER A 3 -14.59 -0.67 -3.35
C SER A 3 -13.78 -0.58 -2.04
N PRO A 4 -13.43 -1.70 -1.39
CA PRO A 4 -12.61 -1.68 -0.18
C PRO A 4 -11.26 -1.01 -0.46
N GLU A 5 -10.87 -0.07 0.41
CA GLU A 5 -9.58 0.65 0.35
C GLU A 5 -8.70 0.19 1.52
N ILE A 6 -7.52 -0.35 1.21
CA ILE A 6 -6.56 -0.83 2.21
C ILE A 6 -5.46 0.22 2.44
N LEU A 7 -5.25 0.61 3.70
CA LEU A 7 -4.19 1.54 4.07
C LEU A 7 -2.88 0.78 4.36
N VAL A 8 -1.84 1.06 3.57
CA VAL A 8 -0.45 0.65 3.85
C VAL A 8 0.26 1.80 4.55
N LEU A 9 0.29 1.74 5.88
CA LEU A 9 1.00 2.71 6.73
C LEU A 9 2.39 2.17 7.07
N TYR A 10 3.44 2.94 6.83
CA TYR A 10 4.81 2.54 7.14
C TYR A 10 5.67 3.70 7.67
N TYR A 11 6.81 3.36 8.25
CA TYR A 11 7.92 4.29 8.52
C TYR A 11 9.18 3.71 7.88
N SER A 12 10.07 4.56 7.36
CA SER A 12 11.32 4.11 6.77
C SER A 12 12.41 5.16 6.88
N ARG A 13 13.44 4.88 7.68
CA ARG A 13 14.62 5.77 7.79
C ARG A 13 15.52 5.74 6.55
N HIS A 14 15.66 4.57 5.92
CA HIS A 14 16.63 4.34 4.83
C HIS A 14 15.98 3.78 3.55
N GLY A 15 14.67 4.01 3.37
CA GLY A 15 13.93 3.64 2.16
C GLY A 15 13.64 2.14 1.92
N ALA A 16 14.21 1.20 2.69
CA ALA A 16 13.94 -0.23 2.51
C ALA A 16 12.45 -0.57 2.69
N THR A 17 11.83 -0.07 3.77
CA THR A 17 10.41 -0.31 4.04
C THR A 17 9.52 0.43 3.05
N GLN A 18 9.95 1.58 2.51
CA GLN A 18 9.22 2.26 1.43
C GLN A 18 9.14 1.40 0.17
N LYS A 19 10.24 0.75 -0.23
CA LYS A 19 10.25 -0.16 -1.39
C LYS A 19 9.30 -1.34 -1.16
N LEU A 20 9.34 -1.92 0.04
CA LEU A 20 8.41 -2.99 0.42
C LEU A 20 6.94 -2.52 0.39
N ALA A 21 6.65 -1.34 0.95
CA ALA A 21 5.30 -0.80 0.99
C ALA A 21 4.72 -0.56 -0.42
N ARG A 22 5.56 -0.18 -1.40
CA ARG A 22 5.14 -0.09 -2.81
C ARG A 22 4.75 -1.45 -3.40
N LEU A 23 5.58 -2.47 -3.19
CA LEU A 23 5.29 -3.83 -3.65
C LEU A 23 4.01 -4.40 -3.01
N ILE A 24 3.75 -4.08 -1.74
CA ILE A 24 2.50 -4.45 -1.06
C ILE A 24 1.30 -3.77 -1.70
N THR A 25 1.38 -2.46 -1.97
CA THR A 25 0.32 -1.71 -2.68
C THR A 25 0.03 -2.32 -4.05
N GLU A 26 1.07 -2.62 -4.84
CA GLU A 26 0.93 -3.28 -6.15
C GLU A 26 0.24 -4.66 -6.02
N GLY A 27 0.62 -5.44 -5.00
CA GLY A 27 -0.02 -6.72 -4.71
C GLY A 27 -1.50 -6.58 -4.36
N ILE A 28 -1.88 -5.55 -3.60
CA ILE A 28 -3.28 -5.28 -3.27
C ILE A 28 -4.08 -4.88 -4.53
N GLU A 29 -3.54 -3.97 -5.34
CA GLU A 29 -4.19 -3.46 -6.55
C GLU A 29 -4.32 -4.52 -7.66
N SER A 30 -3.52 -5.60 -7.59
CA SER A 30 -3.68 -6.75 -8.48
C SER A 30 -5.02 -7.49 -8.32
N VAL A 31 -5.71 -7.30 -7.19
CA VAL A 31 -7.02 -7.90 -6.93
C VAL A 31 -8.13 -6.98 -7.43
N SER A 32 -8.91 -7.47 -8.39
CA SER A 32 -10.01 -6.71 -9.01
C SER A 32 -10.98 -6.15 -7.96
N GLY A 33 -11.20 -4.83 -8.02
CA GLY A 33 -12.12 -4.13 -7.13
C GLY A 33 -11.55 -3.80 -5.76
N ILE A 34 -10.24 -3.97 -5.52
CA ILE A 34 -9.57 -3.54 -4.29
C ILE A 34 -8.65 -2.35 -4.60
N GLY A 35 -8.73 -1.31 -3.78
CA GLY A 35 -7.83 -0.15 -3.83
C GLY A 35 -6.81 -0.19 -2.69
N ALA A 36 -5.65 0.43 -2.92
CA ALA A 36 -4.63 0.61 -1.89
C ALA A 36 -4.24 2.09 -1.75
N ARG A 37 -3.92 2.49 -0.52
CA ARG A 37 -3.39 3.82 -0.23
C ARG A 37 -2.13 3.70 0.62
N ILE A 38 -1.05 4.32 0.17
CA ILE A 38 0.21 4.35 0.91
C ILE A 38 0.31 5.64 1.74
N ARG A 39 0.71 5.53 3.01
CA ARG A 39 1.04 6.67 3.87
C ARG A 39 2.31 6.38 4.66
N THR A 40 3.12 7.41 4.87
CA THR A 40 4.25 7.37 5.80
C THR A 40 3.91 8.16 7.06
N VAL A 41 4.37 7.68 8.21
CA VAL A 41 4.46 8.47 9.45
C VAL A 41 5.84 9.07 9.63
#